data_AF-A0A183H502-F1
#
_entry.id   AF-A0A183H502-F1
#
_cell.length_a   1.000
_cell.length_b   1.000
_cell.length_c   1.000
_cell.angle_alpha   90.00
_cell.angle_beta   90.00
_cell.angle_gamma   90.00
#
_symmetry.space_group_name_H-M   'P 1'
#
loop_
_entity.id
_entity.type
_entity.pdbx_description
1 polymer ?
#
loop_
_entity_poly.entity_id
_entity_poly.type
_entity_poly.pdbx_seq_one_letter_code
_entity_poly.pdbx_strand_id
1 'polypeptide(L)'
;MEEAIYLSAEIGVLQIFTDDRQECVPNVVWKTFYDRYGIRFVKRYTTYRYFRRHGWIVRSGLHCGVDFMLYRDGPQYYHSSAAVRIISTGCRRDTSSFIALNRELNSMKKTLIEVIVVIPEDCDIQSIDSIRHISVTHVTALTWKTSDDR
;
A
#
# COMPACT_ATOMS: atom_id res chain seq x y z
N MET A 1 -6.18 5.42 6.80
CA MET A 1 -6.91 6.36 5.92
C MET A 1 -7.31 5.70 4.62
N GLU A 2 -6.38 4.93 4.05
CA GLU A 2 -6.51 4.17 2.82
C GLU A 2 -7.72 3.23 2.84
N GLU A 3 -7.89 2.49 3.94
CA GLU A 3 -9.05 1.61 4.16
C GLU A 3 -10.38 2.39 4.22
N ALA A 4 -10.40 3.57 4.85
CA ALA A 4 -11.61 4.39 4.94
C ALA A 4 -12.07 4.88 3.57
N ILE A 5 -11.16 5.43 2.75
CA ILE A 5 -11.48 5.83 1.36
C ILE A 5 -11.90 4.62 0.53
N TYR A 6 -11.23 3.49 0.67
CA TYR A 6 -11.57 2.30 -0.11
C TYR A 6 -12.98 1.81 0.21
N LEU A 7 -13.35 1.75 1.50
CA LEU A 7 -14.68 1.33 1.93
C LEU A 7 -15.77 2.33 1.56
N SER A 8 -15.48 3.64 1.58
CA SER A 8 -16.46 4.68 1.24
C SER A 8 -16.63 4.89 -0.26
N ALA A 9 -15.53 4.94 -1.02
CA ALA A 9 -15.54 5.31 -2.44
C ALA A 9 -15.65 4.13 -3.41
N GLU A 10 -14.99 3.00 -3.12
CA GLU A 10 -14.94 1.86 -4.06
C GLU A 10 -15.96 0.77 -3.70
N ILE A 11 -16.14 0.50 -2.40
CA ILE A 11 -17.07 -0.54 -1.93
C ILE A 11 -18.46 0.04 -1.58
N GLY A 12 -18.52 1.28 -1.10
CA GLY A 12 -19.78 1.96 -0.75
C GLY A 12 -20.42 1.46 0.55
N VAL A 13 -19.63 0.96 1.51
CA VAL A 13 -20.12 0.40 2.79
C VAL A 13 -19.78 1.25 4.02
N LEU A 14 -19.07 2.37 3.82
CA LEU A 14 -18.69 3.28 4.89
C LEU A 14 -19.14 4.70 4.57
N GLN A 15 -19.95 5.27 5.47
CA GLN A 15 -20.28 6.69 5.48
C GLN A 15 -19.39 7.40 6.50
N ILE A 16 -18.88 8.58 6.13
CA ILE A 16 -17.96 9.37 6.97
C ILE A 16 -18.67 10.68 7.30
N PHE A 17 -18.69 11.07 8.57
CA PHE A 17 -19.33 12.28 9.04
C PHE A 17 -18.32 13.20 9.73
N THR A 18 -18.52 14.51 9.64
CA THR A 18 -17.81 15.49 10.48
C THR A 18 -18.34 15.48 11.91
N ASP A 19 -17.65 16.18 12.80
CA ASP A 19 -18.10 16.39 14.19
C ASP A 19 -19.51 17.04 14.24
N ASP A 20 -19.83 17.87 13.23
CA ASP A 20 -21.14 18.51 13.05
C ASP A 20 -22.21 17.56 12.47
N ARG A 21 -21.93 16.26 12.34
CA ARG A 21 -22.79 15.23 11.73
C ARG A 21 -23.12 15.46 10.26
N GLN A 22 -22.32 16.24 9.54
CA GLN A 22 -22.48 16.42 8.10
C GLN A 22 -21.78 15.26 7.37
N GLU A 23 -22.49 14.58 6.46
CA GLU A 23 -21.89 13.52 5.64
C GLU A 23 -20.84 14.10 4.68
N CYS A 24 -19.66 13.47 4.69
CA CYS A 24 -18.54 13.82 3.83
C CYS A 24 -18.56 12.94 2.57
N VAL A 25 -18.75 13.59 1.43
CA VAL A 25 -18.57 12.91 0.14
C VAL A 25 -17.11 12.45 -0.05
N PRO A 26 -16.86 11.31 -0.72
CA PRO A 26 -15.51 10.75 -0.87
C PRO A 26 -14.47 11.73 -1.44
N ASN A 27 -14.87 12.62 -2.34
CA ASN A 27 -14.00 13.67 -2.89
C ASN A 27 -13.49 14.66 -1.83
N VAL A 28 -14.33 15.02 -0.87
CA VAL A 28 -13.94 15.90 0.23
C VAL A 28 -12.96 15.17 1.15
N VAL A 29 -13.25 13.91 1.50
CA VAL A 29 -12.36 13.09 2.34
C VAL A 29 -10.99 12.87 1.67
N TRP A 30 -11.00 12.59 0.37
CA TRP A 30 -9.79 12.46 -0.45
C TRP A 30 -8.95 13.73 -0.36
N LYS A 31 -9.56 14.89 -0.62
CA LYS A 31 -8.89 16.18 -0.56
C LYS A 31 -8.33 16.46 0.84
N THR A 32 -9.08 16.18 1.90
CA THR A 32 -8.60 16.33 3.28
C THR A 32 -7.36 15.48 3.57
N PHE A 33 -7.33 14.22 3.11
CA PHE A 33 -6.15 13.36 3.27
C PHE A 33 -4.98 13.78 2.37
N TYR A 34 -5.26 14.25 1.16
CA TYR A 34 -4.26 14.83 0.28
C TYR A 34 -3.63 16.08 0.88
N ASP A 35 -4.42 17.03 1.38
CA ASP A 35 -3.92 18.29 1.95
C ASP A 35 -3.01 18.02 3.18
N ARG A 36 -3.28 16.95 3.92
CA ARG A 36 -2.48 16.58 5.11
C ARG A 36 -1.20 15.78 4.79
N TYR A 37 -1.23 14.89 3.80
CA TYR A 37 -0.15 13.92 3.56
C TYR A 37 0.47 13.99 2.15
N GLY A 38 -0.11 14.80 1.28
CA GLY A 38 0.31 15.03 -0.09
C GLY A 38 0.42 13.77 -0.93
N ILE A 39 1.42 13.77 -1.81
CA ILE A 39 1.71 12.67 -2.74
C ILE A 39 1.94 11.32 -2.05
N ARG A 40 2.40 11.31 -0.79
CA ARG A 40 2.62 10.06 -0.04
C ARG A 40 1.31 9.32 0.20
N PHE A 41 0.23 10.04 0.49
CA PHE A 41 -1.09 9.43 0.63
C PHE A 41 -1.58 8.83 -0.68
N VAL A 42 -1.43 9.55 -1.80
CA VAL A 42 -1.82 9.05 -3.14
C VAL A 42 -1.09 7.73 -3.46
N LYS A 43 0.23 7.68 -3.25
CA LYS A 43 1.03 6.47 -3.47
C LYS A 43 0.60 5.31 -2.57
N ARG A 44 0.37 5.58 -1.29
CA ARG A 44 -0.07 4.58 -0.31
C ARG A 44 -1.47 4.05 -0.62
N TYR A 45 -2.42 4.93 -0.94
CA TYR A 45 -3.76 4.52 -1.33
C TYR A 45 -3.76 3.71 -2.63
N THR A 46 -3.02 4.15 -3.66
CA THR A 46 -2.90 3.41 -4.93
C THR A 46 -2.39 1.99 -4.69
N THR A 47 -1.34 1.86 -3.88
CA THR A 47 -0.75 0.56 -3.51
C THR A 47 -1.74 -0.29 -2.72
N TYR A 48 -2.41 0.29 -1.72
CA TYR A 48 -3.45 -0.38 -0.93
C TYR A 48 -4.57 -0.92 -1.82
N ARG A 49 -5.13 -0.04 -2.68
CA ARG A 49 -6.19 -0.37 -3.64
C ARG A 49 -5.76 -1.49 -4.59
N TYR A 50 -4.54 -1.43 -5.10
CA TYR A 50 -3.99 -2.47 -5.97
C TYR A 50 -4.04 -3.84 -5.30
N PHE A 51 -3.46 -3.98 -4.10
CA PHE A 51 -3.44 -5.28 -3.42
C PHE A 51 -4.83 -5.75 -2.96
N ARG A 52 -5.71 -4.83 -2.53
CA ARG A 52 -7.11 -5.16 -2.20
C ARG A 52 -7.86 -5.73 -3.40
N ARG A 53 -7.70 -5.14 -4.60
CA ARG A 53 -8.31 -5.65 -5.84
C ARG A 53 -7.74 -7.01 -6.27
N HIS A 54 -6.53 -7.35 -5.84
CA HIS A 54 -5.93 -8.67 -6.04
C HIS A 54 -6.28 -9.67 -4.92
N GLY A 55 -7.24 -9.35 -4.05
CA GLY A 55 -7.75 -10.26 -3.03
C GLY A 55 -6.93 -10.33 -1.74
N TRP A 56 -5.90 -9.49 -1.58
CA TRP A 56 -5.10 -9.47 -0.36
C TRP A 56 -5.81 -8.71 0.77
N ILE A 57 -5.60 -9.17 2.00
CA ILE A 57 -5.84 -8.35 3.18
C ILE A 57 -4.57 -7.53 3.44
N VAL A 58 -4.73 -6.20 3.42
CA VAL A 58 -3.64 -5.24 3.54
C VAL A 58 -3.68 -4.61 4.93
N ARG A 59 -2.59 -4.73 5.70
CA ARG A 59 -2.45 -4.13 7.03
C ARG A 59 -1.21 -3.24 7.11
N SER A 60 -1.15 -2.40 8.14
CA SER A 60 0.03 -1.56 8.40
C SER A 60 1.29 -2.41 8.55
N GLY A 61 2.37 -1.98 7.90
CA GLY A 61 3.69 -2.61 7.98
C GLY A 61 4.65 -1.93 8.96
N LEU A 62 4.19 -0.94 9.72
CA LEU A 62 5.02 -0.07 10.53
C LEU A 62 5.97 -0.84 11.48
N HIS A 63 5.49 -1.93 12.08
CA HIS A 63 6.28 -2.75 12.99
C HIS A 63 7.47 -3.47 12.33
N CYS A 64 7.43 -3.68 11.01
CA CYS A 64 8.48 -4.34 10.24
C CYS A 64 9.23 -3.35 9.33
N GLY A 65 9.09 -2.04 9.56
CA GLY A 65 9.76 -1.03 8.73
C GLY A 65 9.30 -0.96 7.27
N VAL A 66 8.10 -1.45 6.97
CA VAL A 66 7.51 -1.47 5.61
C VAL A 66 6.18 -0.73 5.57
N ASP A 67 5.68 -0.41 4.37
CA ASP A 67 4.42 0.31 4.21
C ASP A 67 3.20 -0.54 4.57
N PHE A 68 3.20 -1.79 4.09
CA PHE A 68 2.10 -2.73 4.31
C PHE A 68 2.56 -4.18 4.50
N MET A 69 1.75 -4.95 5.22
CA MET A 69 1.83 -6.41 5.26
C MET A 69 0.63 -7.00 4.54
N LEU A 70 0.88 -8.03 3.72
CA LEU A 70 -0.12 -8.75 2.95
C LEU A 70 -0.42 -10.09 3.60
N TYR A 71 -1.71 -10.39 3.73
CA TYR A 71 -2.20 -11.66 4.24
C TYR A 71 -3.16 -12.27 3.24
N ARG A 72 -3.06 -13.60 3.08
CA ARG A 72 -3.99 -14.37 2.25
C ARG A 72 -5.43 -14.31 2.78
N ASP A 73 -5.55 -14.25 4.11
CA ASP A 73 -6.81 -14.12 4.84
C ASP A 73 -6.51 -13.40 6.18
N GLY A 74 -7.43 -13.38 7.15
CA GLY A 74 -7.30 -12.62 8.38
C GLY A 74 -6.01 -12.94 9.17
N PRO A 75 -5.40 -11.96 9.87
CA PRO A 75 -4.27 -12.20 10.77
C PRO A 75 -4.55 -13.21 11.88
N GLN A 76 -5.83 -13.41 12.22
CA GLN A 76 -6.29 -14.44 13.16
C GLN A 76 -6.15 -15.87 12.62
N TYR A 77 -6.02 -16.03 11.30
CA TYR A 77 -5.97 -17.33 10.61
C TYR A 77 -4.60 -17.63 10.01
N TYR A 78 -3.90 -16.61 9.51
CA TYR A 78 -2.61 -16.77 8.84
C TYR A 78 -1.60 -15.71 9.26
N HIS A 79 -0.32 -16.10 9.30
CA HIS A 79 0.77 -15.13 9.30
C HIS A 79 0.80 -14.37 7.97
N SER A 80 1.33 -13.14 7.98
CA SER A 80 1.53 -12.39 6.74
C SER A 80 2.40 -13.18 5.76
N SER A 81 2.08 -13.08 4.48
CA SER A 81 2.78 -13.75 3.39
C SER A 81 3.90 -12.88 2.82
N ALA A 82 3.65 -11.57 2.72
CA ALA A 82 4.58 -10.63 2.13
C ALA A 82 4.55 -9.26 2.83
N ALA A 83 5.63 -8.52 2.65
CA ALA A 83 5.86 -7.16 3.11
C ALA A 83 6.03 -6.25 1.89
N VAL A 84 5.36 -5.10 1.89
CA VAL A 84 5.34 -4.16 0.77
C VAL A 84 6.05 -2.87 1.16
N ARG A 85 7.04 -2.48 0.37
CA ARG A 85 7.77 -1.21 0.49
C ARG A 85 7.53 -0.36 -0.75
N ILE A 86 7.00 0.83 -0.58
CA ILE A 86 6.79 1.78 -1.67
C ILE A 86 8.09 2.57 -1.87
N ILE A 87 8.61 2.55 -3.09
CA ILE A 87 9.82 3.25 -3.49
C ILE A 87 9.49 4.37 -4.48
N SER A 88 10.25 5.46 -4.43
CA SER A 88 10.10 6.60 -5.35
C SER A 88 10.96 6.40 -6.60
N THR A 89 10.38 6.69 -7.77
CA THR A 89 11.10 6.78 -9.04
C THR A 89 12.14 7.91 -8.95
N GLY A 90 13.41 7.62 -9.28
CA GLY A 90 14.47 8.63 -9.39
C GLY A 90 15.39 8.76 -8.17
N CYS A 91 15.06 8.17 -7.01
CA CYS A 91 16.02 8.08 -5.91
C CYS A 91 16.96 6.89 -6.15
N ARG A 92 18.28 7.06 -5.94
CA ARG A 92 19.21 5.93 -5.92
C ARG A 92 18.67 4.91 -4.92
N ARG A 93 18.44 3.67 -5.37
CA ARG A 93 17.97 2.59 -4.51
C ARG A 93 18.96 2.47 -3.36
N ASP A 94 18.51 2.76 -2.14
CA ASP A 94 19.33 2.53 -0.97
C ASP A 94 19.48 1.03 -0.78
N THR A 95 20.63 0.55 -1.27
CA THR A 95 20.98 -0.86 -1.28
C THR A 95 21.16 -1.37 0.15
N SER A 96 21.62 -0.50 1.07
CA SER A 96 21.84 -0.87 2.47
C SER A 96 20.51 -1.14 3.19
N SER A 97 19.55 -0.20 3.11
CA SER A 97 18.20 -0.41 3.64
C SER A 97 17.50 -1.60 2.99
N PHE A 98 17.66 -1.79 1.67
CA PHE A 98 17.09 -2.95 0.99
C PHE A 98 17.65 -4.27 1.54
N ILE A 99 18.97 -4.41 1.65
CA ILE A 99 19.61 -5.64 2.16
C ILE A 99 19.20 -5.91 3.61
N ALA A 100 19.25 -4.89 4.46
CA ALA A 100 18.90 -5.01 5.88
C ALA A 100 17.44 -5.47 6.05
N LEU A 101 16.52 -4.77 5.37
CA LEU A 101 15.10 -5.08 5.41
C LEU A 101 14.81 -6.47 4.82
N ASN A 102 15.40 -6.81 3.68
CA ASN A 102 15.22 -8.12 3.07
C ASN A 102 15.71 -9.24 4.00
N ARG A 103 16.84 -9.06 4.69
CA ARG A 103 17.35 -10.03 5.68
C ARG A 103 16.39 -10.21 6.85
N GLU A 104 15.88 -9.12 7.41
CA GLU A 104 14.92 -9.15 8.53
C GLU A 104 13.63 -9.88 8.14
N LEU A 105 13.05 -9.53 6.98
CA LEU A 105 11.83 -10.14 6.47
C LEU A 105 12.02 -11.63 6.17
N ASN A 106 13.16 -12.03 5.61
CA ASN A 106 13.46 -13.44 5.36
C ASN A 106 13.56 -14.25 6.66
N SER A 107 14.11 -13.68 7.74
CA SER A 107 14.11 -14.31 9.07
C SER A 107 12.68 -14.61 9.55
N MET A 108 11.74 -13.71 9.27
CA MET A 108 10.30 -13.88 9.57
C MET A 108 9.55 -14.70 8.52
N LYS A 109 10.24 -15.27 7.52
CA LYS A 109 9.66 -15.99 6.38
C LYS A 109 8.64 -15.12 5.63
N LYS A 110 8.98 -13.85 5.38
CA LYS A 110 8.16 -12.87 4.65
C LYS A 110 8.89 -12.47 3.37
N THR A 111 8.16 -12.49 2.25
CA THR A 111 8.69 -12.02 0.97
C THR A 111 8.64 -10.49 0.91
N LEU A 112 9.74 -9.83 0.52
CA LEU A 112 9.75 -8.39 0.27
C LEU A 112 9.27 -8.08 -1.15
N ILE A 113 8.34 -7.15 -1.28
CA ILE A 113 7.82 -6.61 -2.53
C ILE A 113 8.11 -5.11 -2.56
N GLU A 114 8.96 -4.66 -3.49
CA GLU A 114 9.16 -3.24 -3.75
C GLU A 114 8.15 -2.76 -4.79
N VAL A 115 7.43 -1.68 -4.48
CA VAL A 115 6.36 -1.12 -5.31
C VAL A 115 6.72 0.26 -5.80
N ILE A 116 6.54 0.49 -7.09
CA ILE A 116 6.64 1.78 -7.77
C ILE A 116 5.24 2.19 -8.21
N VAL A 117 4.81 3.38 -7.79
CA VAL A 117 3.57 3.99 -8.26
C VAL A 117 3.91 4.97 -9.39
N VAL A 118 3.35 4.72 -10.57
CA VAL A 118 3.58 5.51 -11.79
C VAL A 118 2.39 6.43 -11.98
N ILE A 119 2.64 7.74 -11.85
CA ILE A 119 1.64 8.80 -11.96
C ILE A 119 1.92 9.54 -13.28
N PRO A 120 0.97 9.57 -14.24
CA PRO A 120 1.11 10.35 -15.47
C PRO A 120 1.28 11.85 -15.18
N GLU A 121 2.02 12.58 -16.02
CA GLU A 121 2.30 14.01 -15.81
C GLU A 121 1.04 14.87 -15.83
N ASP A 122 0.06 14.52 -16.68
CA ASP A 122 -1.21 15.24 -16.84
C ASP A 122 -2.28 14.86 -15.80
N CYS A 123 -1.90 14.10 -14.77
CA CYS A 123 -2.84 13.52 -13.82
C CYS A 123 -3.15 14.48 -12.65
N ASP A 124 -4.41 14.90 -12.51
CA ASP A 124 -4.85 15.66 -11.33
C ASP A 124 -4.99 14.76 -10.10
N ILE A 125 -3.90 14.60 -9.36
CA ILE A 125 -3.82 13.79 -8.14
C ILE A 125 -4.68 14.30 -6.97
N GLN A 126 -5.26 15.51 -7.07
CA GLN A 126 -6.18 16.03 -6.05
C GLN A 126 -7.60 15.49 -6.21
N SER A 127 -7.93 14.92 -7.37
CA SER A 127 -9.19 14.23 -7.60
C SER A 127 -9.05 12.73 -7.34
N ILE A 128 -10.07 12.12 -6.73
CA ILE A 128 -10.11 10.67 -6.52
C ILE A 128 -10.22 9.90 -7.85
N ASP A 129 -10.88 10.47 -8.86
CA ASP A 129 -11.15 9.82 -10.15
C ASP A 129 -9.86 9.50 -10.91
N SER A 130 -8.84 10.33 -10.70
CA SER A 130 -7.50 10.18 -11.27
C SER A 130 -6.81 8.89 -10.87
N ILE A 131 -7.24 8.23 -9.77
CA ILE A 131 -6.68 6.94 -9.36
C ILE A 131 -6.79 5.85 -10.42
N ARG A 132 -7.74 5.98 -11.35
CA ARG A 132 -7.95 5.01 -12.45
C ARG A 132 -6.84 5.07 -13.49
N HIS A 133 -6.14 6.20 -13.61
CA HIS A 133 -5.04 6.42 -14.55
C HIS A 133 -3.67 6.12 -13.94
N ILE A 134 -3.59 5.92 -12.62
CA ILE A 134 -2.35 5.62 -11.92
C ILE A 134 -2.09 4.11 -11.95
N SER A 135 -0.90 3.71 -12.41
CA SER A 135 -0.50 2.30 -12.47
C SER A 135 0.51 1.93 -11.39
N VAL A 136 0.54 0.65 -11.03
CA VAL A 136 1.44 0.08 -10.02
C VAL A 136 2.34 -0.96 -10.66
N THR A 137 3.65 -0.76 -10.55
CA THR A 137 4.67 -1.74 -10.93
C THR A 137 5.31 -2.28 -9.66
N HIS A 138 5.61 -3.57 -9.59
CA HIS A 138 6.24 -4.16 -8.41
C HIS A 138 7.32 -5.18 -8.77
N VAL A 139 8.30 -5.33 -7.89
CA VAL A 139 9.37 -6.32 -7.99
C VAL A 139 9.39 -7.13 -6.71
N THR A 140 9.43 -8.44 -6.85
CA THR A 140 9.48 -9.38 -5.72
C THR A 140 10.92 -9.84 -5.49
N ALA A 141 11.41 -9.66 -4.27
CA ALA A 141 12.71 -10.18 -3.86
C ALA A 141 12.52 -11.56 -3.23
N LEU A 142 13.07 -12.59 -3.87
CA LEU A 142 13.10 -13.96 -3.36
C LEU A 142 14.53 -14.32 -2.99
N THR A 143 14.72 -14.87 -1.79
CA THR A 143 16.00 -15.47 -1.39
C THR A 143 15.93 -16.96 -1.67
N TRP A 144 16.83 -17.44 -2.53
CA TRP A 144 16.93 -18.87 -2.84
C TRP A 144 17.26 -19.65 -1.57
N LYS A 145 16.47 -20.70 -1.29
CA LYS A 145 16.78 -21.66 -0.23
C LYS A 145 17.32 -22.91 -0.88
N THR A 146 18.56 -23.24 -0.60
CA THR A 146 19.25 -24.43 -1.15
C THR A 146 18.84 -25.74 -0.48
N SER A 147 17.75 -25.77 0.31
CA SER A 147 17.44 -26.88 1.21
C SER A 147 16.18 -27.68 0.89
N ASP A 148 15.50 -27.43 -0.23
CA ASP A 148 14.26 -28.17 -0.59
C ASP A 148 14.52 -29.49 -1.34
N ASP A 149 15.77 -29.95 -1.47
CA ASP A 149 16.15 -31.24 -2.10
C ASP A 149 16.70 -32.27 -1.08
N ARG A 150 16.15 -32.35 0.14
CA ARG A 150 16.46 -33.46 1.08
C ARG A 150 15.24 -33.95 1.84
#